data_AF-A0A7C9DNE3-F1
#
_entry.id   AF-A0A7C9DNE3-F1
#
_cell.length_a   1.000
_cell.length_b   1.000
_cell.length_c   1.000
_cell.angle_alpha   90.00
_cell.angle_beta   90.00
_cell.angle_gamma   90.00
#
_symmetry.space_group_name_H-M   'P 1'
#
loop_
_entity.id
_entity.type
_entity.pdbx_description
1 polymer ?
#
loop_
_entity_poly.entity_id
_entity_poly.type
_entity_poly.pdbx_seq_one_letter_code
_entity_poly.pdbx_strand_id
1 'polypeptide(L)'
;TYKAGILTLTTHRLIWISSATTSNAVFVPLSLITHISTPKKSLKAMFASPRVRFELSLSDSGRVDQDKPRHGSRSVAVTLVMRGKSDNHELFYTKLWEAWRARAWENSDPGRGPGTSGSEATSSMAIRVPVVGVAGILRKEQEMWESTDKSLQDAFQDL
;
A
#
# COMPACT_ATOMS: atom_id res chain seq x y z
N THR A 1 2.54 -18.86 14.85
CA THR A 1 3.46 -18.74 13.69
C THR A 1 2.67 -18.90 12.42
N TYR A 2 2.75 -17.94 11.50
CA TYR A 2 2.08 -18.02 10.19
C TYR A 2 2.90 -18.94 9.26
N LYS A 3 2.27 -19.97 8.68
CA LYS A 3 2.98 -21.04 7.95
C LYS A 3 3.01 -20.84 6.44
N ALA A 4 1.86 -20.57 5.82
CA ALA A 4 1.68 -20.41 4.38
C ALA A 4 0.52 -19.45 4.08
N GLY A 5 0.68 -18.63 3.05
CA GLY A 5 -0.23 -17.54 2.76
C GLY A 5 0.35 -16.57 1.75
N ILE A 6 -0.45 -15.55 1.41
CA ILE A 6 -0.09 -14.48 0.49
C ILE A 6 0.30 -13.26 1.31
N LEU A 7 1.40 -12.62 0.92
CA LEU A 7 1.86 -11.38 1.51
C LEU A 7 1.70 -10.25 0.50
N THR A 8 0.97 -9.21 0.89
CA THR A 8 0.74 -8.02 0.07
C THR A 8 1.39 -6.81 0.73
N LEU A 9 2.19 -6.08 -0.04
CA LEU A 9 2.78 -4.81 0.37
C LEU A 9 1.94 -3.65 -0.16
N THR A 10 1.62 -2.72 0.72
CA THR A 10 1.02 -1.42 0.37
C THR A 10 1.94 -0.29 0.84
N THR A 11 1.57 0.95 0.58
CA THR A 11 2.31 2.13 1.07
C THR A 11 2.23 2.33 2.58
N HIS A 12 1.28 1.68 3.26
CA HIS A 12 1.03 1.86 4.70
C HIS A 12 1.17 0.57 5.52
N ARG A 13 0.98 -0.59 4.89
CA ARG A 13 0.81 -1.87 5.59
C ARG A 13 1.42 -3.04 4.81
N LEU A 14 1.99 -3.98 5.55
CA LEU A 14 2.20 -5.36 5.14
C LEU A 14 0.98 -6.19 5.56
N ILE A 15 0.32 -6.84 4.62
CA ILE A 15 -0.90 -7.62 4.85
C ILE A 15 -0.61 -9.08 4.56
N TRP A 16 -0.83 -9.94 5.54
CA TRP A 16 -0.71 -11.38 5.40
C TRP A 16 -2.10 -12.02 5.39
N ILE A 17 -2.36 -12.83 4.37
CA ILE A 17 -3.60 -13.59 4.23
C ILE A 17 -3.25 -15.08 4.27
N SER A 18 -3.79 -15.79 5.27
CA SER A 18 -3.57 -17.23 5.44
C SER A 18 -4.19 -18.02 4.29
N SER A 19 -3.50 -19.05 3.81
CA SER A 19 -4.02 -20.00 2.82
C SER A 19 -4.90 -21.11 3.42
N ALA A 20 -5.15 -21.10 4.73
CA ALA A 20 -5.96 -22.09 5.41
C ALA A 20 -7.46 -21.95 5.09
N THR A 21 -8.22 -23.03 5.26
CA THR A 21 -9.67 -23.13 5.00
C THR A 21 -10.50 -22.06 5.71
N THR A 22 -10.05 -21.59 6.87
CA THR A 22 -10.57 -20.37 7.51
C THR A 22 -9.61 -19.22 7.18
N SER A 23 -9.99 -18.39 6.21
CA SER A 23 -9.16 -17.28 5.73
C SER A 23 -9.02 -16.20 6.82
N ASN A 24 -7.92 -16.26 7.57
CA ASN A 24 -7.55 -15.22 8.53
C ASN A 24 -6.54 -14.26 7.90
N ALA A 25 -6.80 -12.96 8.03
CA ALA A 25 -5.91 -11.90 7.57
C ALA A 25 -5.37 -11.09 8.76
N VAL A 26 -4.10 -10.74 8.71
CA VAL A 26 -3.45 -9.86 9.69
C VAL A 26 -2.59 -8.84 8.96
N PHE A 27 -2.30 -7.71 9.60
CA PHE A 27 -1.43 -6.70 9.02
C PHE A 27 -0.44 -6.12 10.02
N VAL A 28 0.65 -5.59 9.48
CA VAL A 28 1.68 -4.84 10.19
C VAL A 28 1.79 -3.46 9.54
N PRO A 29 1.54 -2.35 10.27
CA PRO A 29 1.82 -1.02 9.76
C PRO A 29 3.30 -0.83 9.47
N LEU A 30 3.64 -0.18 8.36
CA LEU A 30 5.02 0.11 8.01
C LEU A 30 5.67 1.11 8.99
N SER A 31 4.87 1.94 9.67
CA SER A 31 5.33 2.89 10.69
C SER A 31 5.99 2.23 11.90
N LEU A 32 5.68 0.95 12.18
CA LEU A 32 6.28 0.21 13.29
C LEU A 32 7.64 -0.39 12.94
N ILE A 33 7.99 -0.45 11.66
CA ILE A 33 9.26 -1.02 11.21
C ILE A 33 10.38 -0.06 11.58
N THR A 34 11.32 -0.53 12.41
CA THR A 34 12.48 0.26 12.85
C THR A 34 13.71 -0.02 12.00
N HIS A 35 13.87 -1.26 11.55
CA HIS A 35 15.04 -1.71 10.79
C HIS A 35 14.64 -2.82 9.83
N ILE A 36 15.13 -2.77 8.58
CA ILE A 36 15.00 -3.86 7.61
C ILE A 36 16.40 -4.37 7.31
N SER A 37 16.61 -5.66 7.53
CA SER A 37 17.90 -6.31 7.32
C SER A 37 18.17 -6.52 5.84
N THR A 38 19.40 -6.26 5.42
CA THR A 38 19.85 -6.56 4.06
C THR A 38 19.83 -8.07 3.80
N PRO A 39 19.36 -8.52 2.61
CA PRO A 39 19.41 -9.92 2.22
C PRO A 39 20.86 -10.44 2.23
N LYS A 40 21.09 -11.58 2.89
CA LYS A 40 22.42 -12.19 2.94
C LYS A 40 22.73 -12.89 1.63
N LYS A 41 23.68 -12.35 0.86
CA LYS A 41 24.17 -12.92 -0.40
C LYS A 41 25.35 -13.88 -0.18
N SER A 42 25.14 -14.96 0.58
CA SER A 42 26.19 -15.96 0.81
C SER A 42 25.93 -17.26 0.03
N LEU A 43 26.99 -18.01 -0.29
CA LEU A 43 26.88 -19.33 -0.95
C LEU A 43 25.95 -20.28 -0.16
N LYS A 44 25.95 -20.20 1.17
CA LYS A 44 25.04 -20.98 2.03
C LYS A 44 23.58 -20.52 1.95
N ALA A 45 23.33 -19.26 1.59
CA ALA A 45 22.00 -18.72 1.37
C ALA A 45 21.42 -19.12 0.01
N MET A 46 22.25 -19.45 -0.99
CA MET A 46 21.79 -19.95 -2.29
C MET A 46 21.06 -21.30 -2.20
N PHE A 47 21.37 -22.11 -1.20
CA PHE A 47 20.71 -23.41 -0.95
C PHE A 47 19.57 -23.33 0.07
N ALA A 48 19.29 -22.14 0.60
CA ALA A 48 18.23 -21.91 1.57
C ALA A 48 17.09 -21.12 0.92
N SER A 49 15.87 -21.24 1.46
CA SER A 49 14.78 -20.37 1.04
C SER A 49 15.13 -18.91 1.30
N PRO A 50 14.89 -17.99 0.35
CA PRO A 50 15.14 -16.56 0.56
C PRO A 50 14.37 -15.99 1.74
N ARG A 51 15.02 -15.10 2.50
CA ARG A 51 14.45 -14.53 3.74
C ARG A 51 14.59 -13.01 3.75
N VAL A 52 13.49 -12.34 4.04
CA VAL A 52 13.46 -10.90 4.33
C VAL A 52 13.21 -10.75 5.83
N ARG A 53 14.02 -9.95 6.52
CA ARG A 53 13.90 -9.74 7.97
C ARG A 53 13.77 -8.27 8.28
N PHE A 54 12.94 -7.96 9.26
CA PHE A 54 12.77 -6.61 9.77
C PHE A 54 12.39 -6.65 11.24
N GLU A 55 12.63 -5.54 11.94
CA GLU A 55 12.31 -5.36 13.34
C GLU A 55 11.13 -4.40 13.48
N LEU A 56 10.28 -4.70 14.45
CA LEU A 56 9.11 -3.92 14.82
C LEU A 56 9.29 -3.35 16.21
N SER A 57 8.97 -2.08 16.41
CA SER A 57 8.77 -1.50 17.74
C SER A 57 7.31 -1.65 18.13
N LEU A 58 7.06 -2.33 19.25
CA LEU A 58 5.72 -2.56 19.80
C LEU A 58 5.63 -2.00 21.21
N SER A 59 4.42 -1.59 21.60
CA SER A 59 4.12 -1.23 22.99
C SER A 59 4.31 -2.45 23.91
N ASP A 60 4.44 -2.20 25.22
CA ASP A 60 4.64 -3.25 26.23
C ASP A 60 3.48 -4.28 26.25
N SER A 61 2.28 -3.84 25.87
CA SER A 61 1.10 -4.70 25.70
C SER A 61 1.17 -5.64 24.49
N GLY A 62 2.21 -5.53 23.66
CA GLY A 62 2.37 -6.27 22.40
C GLY A 62 1.40 -5.82 21.30
N ARG A 63 0.62 -4.76 21.52
CA ARG A 63 -0.28 -4.17 20.54
C ARG A 63 0.37 -3.04 19.77
N VAL A 64 -0.14 -2.84 18.56
CA VAL A 64 0.13 -1.67 17.74
C VAL A 64 -0.52 -0.47 18.42
N ASP A 65 0.29 0.38 19.04
CA ASP A 65 -0.18 1.66 19.54
C ASP A 65 -0.24 2.62 18.34
N GLN A 66 -1.46 2.87 17.84
CA GLN A 66 -1.66 3.73 16.68
C GLN A 66 -1.42 5.21 17.01
N ASP A 67 -1.51 5.58 18.28
CA ASP A 67 -1.39 6.97 18.73
C ASP A 67 0.07 7.38 19.00
N LYS A 68 0.97 6.41 19.26
CA LYS A 68 2.42 6.65 19.42
C LYS A 68 3.27 5.55 18.76
N PRO A 69 3.37 5.53 17.42
CA PRO A 69 4.08 4.48 16.68
C PRO A 69 5.59 4.40 16.95
N ARG A 70 6.19 5.38 17.65
CA ARG A 70 7.64 5.47 17.87
C ARG A 70 8.11 5.25 19.32
N HIS A 71 7.20 4.96 20.26
CA HIS A 71 7.54 4.74 21.67
C HIS A 71 7.20 3.31 22.13
N GLY A 72 7.54 2.31 21.31
CA GLY A 72 7.42 0.92 21.72
C GLY A 72 8.62 0.47 22.56
N SER A 73 8.36 -0.03 23.77
CA SER A 73 9.37 -0.55 24.71
C SER A 73 9.98 -1.90 24.26
N ARG A 74 9.34 -2.59 23.32
CA ARG A 74 9.71 -3.95 22.89
C ARG A 74 10.06 -3.99 21.41
N SER A 75 11.21 -4.59 21.07
CA SER A 75 11.59 -4.91 19.69
C SER A 75 11.23 -6.36 19.35
N VAL A 76 10.61 -6.59 18.20
CA VAL A 76 10.26 -7.93 17.69
C VAL A 76 10.81 -8.11 16.28
N ALA A 77 11.67 -9.12 16.10
CA ALA A 77 12.17 -9.50 14.79
C ALA A 77 11.16 -10.37 14.04
N VAL A 78 10.75 -9.93 12.85
CA VAL A 78 9.92 -10.68 11.92
C VAL A 78 10.79 -11.22 10.80
N THR A 79 10.59 -12.50 10.45
CA THR A 79 11.26 -13.13 9.32
C THR A 79 10.23 -13.67 8.34
N LEU A 80 10.22 -13.11 7.13
CA LEU A 80 9.48 -13.62 5.99
C LEU A 80 10.32 -14.69 5.31
N VAL A 81 9.73 -15.85 5.06
CA VAL A 81 10.33 -16.93 4.28
C VAL A 81 9.60 -17.00 2.95
N MET A 82 10.25 -16.56 1.88
CA MET A 82 9.66 -16.51 0.55
C MET A 82 9.76 -17.90 -0.06
N ARG A 83 8.61 -18.47 -0.43
CA ARG A 83 8.50 -19.75 -1.14
C ARG A 83 7.85 -19.49 -2.49
N GLY A 84 8.34 -20.12 -3.55
CA GLY A 84 7.88 -19.88 -4.93
C GLY A 84 9.01 -19.43 -5.84
N LYS A 85 8.68 -18.71 -6.92
CA LYS A 85 9.67 -18.26 -7.91
C LYS A 85 10.77 -17.41 -7.24
N SER A 86 12.02 -17.72 -7.59
CA SER A 86 13.23 -17.23 -6.93
C SER A 86 13.56 -15.77 -7.24
N ASP A 87 12.97 -15.15 -8.26
CA ASP A 87 13.18 -13.76 -8.65
C ASP A 87 12.39 -12.75 -7.80
N ASN A 88 11.24 -13.15 -7.25
CA ASN A 88 10.31 -12.24 -6.60
C ASN A 88 10.77 -11.69 -5.23
N HIS A 89 11.73 -12.32 -4.56
CA HIS A 89 12.12 -11.92 -3.21
C HIS A 89 13.00 -10.64 -3.17
N GLU A 90 13.92 -10.47 -4.13
CA GLU A 90 14.74 -9.26 -4.26
C GLU A 90 13.88 -8.06 -4.69
N LEU A 91 12.94 -8.29 -5.60
CA LEU A 91 11.97 -7.28 -6.02
C LEU A 91 11.09 -6.84 -4.84
N PHE A 92 10.57 -7.81 -4.07
CA PHE A 92 9.81 -7.52 -2.86
C PHE A 92 10.62 -6.74 -1.84
N TYR A 93 11.87 -7.14 -1.56
CA TYR A 93 12.75 -6.41 -0.64
C TYR A 93 12.96 -4.95 -1.08
N THR A 94 13.24 -4.75 -2.37
CA THR A 94 13.44 -3.41 -2.95
C THR A 94 12.18 -2.55 -2.79
N LYS A 95 11.00 -3.11 -3.09
CA LYS A 95 9.71 -2.41 -2.95
C LYS A 95 9.34 -2.14 -1.51
N LEU A 96 9.62 -3.05 -0.59
CA LEU A 96 9.43 -2.84 0.84
C LEU A 96 10.29 -1.68 1.34
N TRP A 97 11.56 -1.66 0.95
CA TRP A 97 12.50 -0.61 1.33
C TRP A 97 12.11 0.76 0.75
N GLU A 98 11.64 0.78 -0.50
CA GLU A 98 11.10 1.98 -1.15
C GLU A 98 9.87 2.51 -0.42
N ALA A 99 8.86 1.66 -0.18
CA ALA A 99 7.64 2.03 0.52
C ALA A 99 7.92 2.51 1.95
N TRP A 100 8.84 1.85 2.66
CA TRP A 100 9.20 2.24 4.02
C TRP A 100 9.95 3.58 4.07
N ARG A 101 10.85 3.85 3.12
CA ARG A 101 11.53 5.17 3.04
C ARG A 101 10.63 6.29 2.56
N ALA A 102 9.61 6.00 1.75
CA ALA A 102 8.65 6.99 1.28
C ALA A 102 7.78 7.57 2.41
N ARG A 103 7.64 6.84 3.54
CA ARG A 103 6.90 7.27 4.74
C ARG A 103 5.53 7.86 4.43
N ALA A 104 4.78 7.23 3.52
CA ALA A 104 3.49 7.74 3.05
C ALA A 104 2.48 7.97 4.19
N TRP A 105 2.60 7.22 5.28
CA TRP A 105 1.79 7.34 6.50
C TRP A 105 2.05 8.61 7.32
N GLU A 106 3.10 9.38 7.03
CA GLU A 106 3.37 10.66 7.68
C GLU A 106 2.70 11.83 6.94
N ASN A 107 2.33 11.63 5.67
CA ASN A 107 1.72 12.66 4.82
C ASN A 107 0.19 12.61 4.81
N SER A 108 -0.42 11.64 5.50
CA SER A 108 -1.86 11.55 5.70
C SER A 108 -2.29 12.48 6.83
N ASP A 109 -2.18 13.78 6.59
CA ASP A 109 -2.65 14.82 7.50
C ASP A 109 -4.15 15.05 7.25
N PRO A 110 -5.06 14.73 8.19
CA PRO A 110 -6.50 14.88 8.00
C PRO A 110 -6.95 16.36 7.91
N GLY A 111 -6.05 17.32 8.16
CA GLY A 111 -6.34 18.75 8.17
C GLY A 111 -5.92 19.54 6.93
N ARG A 112 -5.17 18.95 6.00
CA ARG A 112 -4.68 19.69 4.82
C ARG A 112 -5.58 19.44 3.61
N GLY A 113 -6.72 20.15 3.60
CA GLY A 113 -7.46 20.37 2.36
C GLY A 113 -6.56 21.01 1.29
N PRO A 114 -6.92 20.92 0.00
CA PRO A 114 -6.13 21.50 -1.08
C PRO A 114 -6.29 23.03 -1.06
N GLY A 115 -5.49 23.70 -0.24
CA GLY A 115 -5.44 25.15 -0.08
C GLY A 115 -4.22 25.74 -0.76
N THR A 116 -4.49 26.51 -1.80
CA THR A 116 -3.59 27.34 -2.62
C THR A 116 -2.72 28.32 -1.80
N SER A 117 -1.40 28.31 -2.04
CA SER A 117 -0.43 29.42 -1.96
C SER A 117 0.97 28.82 -2.08
N GLY A 118 1.88 29.17 -2.99
CA GLY A 118 1.93 30.05 -4.14
C GLY A 118 3.31 29.82 -4.78
N SER A 119 3.37 29.77 -6.10
CA SER A 119 4.52 30.03 -7.00
C SER A 119 5.93 29.52 -6.61
N GLU A 120 6.42 28.46 -7.26
CA GLU A 120 7.42 28.55 -8.36
C GLU A 120 7.82 27.16 -8.88
N ALA A 121 8.29 27.14 -10.13
CA ALA A 121 8.18 26.06 -11.10
C ALA A 121 9.07 24.82 -10.88
N THR A 122 8.58 23.63 -11.27
CA THR A 122 9.02 22.90 -12.50
C THR A 122 8.45 21.47 -12.54
N SER A 123 7.63 21.22 -13.56
CA SER A 123 7.36 19.94 -14.25
C SER A 123 7.40 18.60 -13.48
N SER A 124 6.23 18.04 -13.16
CA SER A 124 5.89 16.66 -13.51
C SER A 124 4.37 16.47 -13.51
N MET A 125 3.84 15.82 -14.54
CA MET A 125 2.40 15.63 -14.79
C MET A 125 1.69 14.92 -13.65
N ALA A 126 1.04 15.67 -12.77
CA ALA A 126 0.04 15.14 -11.85
C ALA A 126 -1.30 15.03 -12.59
N ILE A 127 -1.63 13.83 -13.07
CA ILE A 127 -2.98 13.48 -13.53
C ILE A 127 -3.90 13.61 -12.31
N ARG A 128 -4.65 14.72 -12.25
CA ARG A 128 -5.71 14.92 -11.26
C ARG A 128 -6.94 14.14 -11.72
N VAL A 129 -7.07 12.91 -11.24
CA VAL A 129 -8.35 12.19 -11.29
C VAL A 129 -9.30 12.82 -10.26
N PRO A 130 -10.45 13.38 -10.67
CA PRO A 130 -11.43 13.88 -9.71
C PRO A 130 -12.02 12.70 -8.93
N VAL A 131 -11.86 12.72 -7.61
CA VAL A 131 -12.53 11.78 -6.71
C VAL A 131 -13.99 12.20 -6.63
N VAL A 132 -14.82 11.60 -7.48
CA VAL A 132 -16.28 11.69 -7.39
C VAL A 132 -16.74 10.53 -6.52
N GLY A 133 -17.37 10.83 -5.37
CA GLY A 133 -17.90 9.79 -4.48
C GLY A 133 -18.93 8.89 -5.20
N VAL A 134 -19.32 7.79 -4.56
CA VAL A 134 -20.25 6.78 -5.14
C VAL A 134 -21.59 7.40 -5.59
N ALA A 135 -22.01 8.55 -5.04
CA ALA A 135 -23.18 9.30 -5.50
C ALA A 135 -22.96 10.07 -6.83
N GLY A 136 -21.72 10.42 -7.17
CA GLY A 136 -21.39 11.19 -8.37
C GLY A 136 -21.13 10.35 -9.62
N ILE A 137 -20.75 9.07 -9.47
CA ILE A 137 -20.61 8.14 -10.62
C ILE A 137 -22.00 7.78 -11.17
N LEU A 138 -22.97 7.50 -10.30
CA LEU A 138 -24.37 7.25 -10.67
C LEU A 138 -25.03 8.48 -11.33
N ARG A 139 -24.73 9.69 -10.87
CA ARG A 139 -25.26 10.93 -11.48
C ARG A 139 -24.66 11.20 -12.87
N LYS A 140 -23.38 10.85 -13.07
CA LYS A 140 -22.67 11.04 -14.34
C LYS A 140 -23.08 10.03 -15.42
N GLU A 141 -23.52 8.83 -15.04
CA GLU A 141 -24.06 7.86 -16.00
C GLU A 141 -25.44 8.32 -16.52
N GLN A 142 -26.33 8.80 -15.63
CA GLN A 142 -27.67 9.27 -16.01
C GLN A 142 -27.65 10.46 -17.00
N GLU A 143 -26.76 11.44 -16.80
CA GLU A 143 -26.65 12.61 -17.70
C GLU A 143 -26.10 12.23 -19.10
N MET A 144 -25.29 11.16 -19.20
CA MET A 144 -24.72 10.71 -20.48
C MET A 144 -25.78 10.04 -21.38
N TRP A 145 -26.71 9.31 -20.76
CA TRP A 145 -27.85 8.71 -21.47
C TRP A 145 -28.84 9.76 -22.01
N GLU A 146 -29.08 10.84 -21.26
CA GLU A 146 -29.97 11.93 -21.71
C GLU A 146 -29.35 12.77 -22.85
N SER A 147 -28.02 12.92 -22.88
CA SER A 147 -27.34 13.63 -23.98
C SER A 147 -27.23 12.81 -25.27
N THR A 148 -27.21 11.47 -25.16
CA THR A 148 -27.13 10.57 -26.31
C THR A 148 -28.47 10.45 -27.04
N ASP A 149 -29.60 10.48 -26.32
CA ASP A 149 -30.94 10.46 -26.92
C ASP A 149 -31.23 11.74 -27.72
N LYS A 150 -30.88 12.91 -27.18
CA LYS A 150 -31.06 14.19 -27.88
C LYS A 150 -30.20 14.32 -29.13
N SER A 151 -28.95 13.83 -29.08
CA SER A 151 -28.05 13.84 -30.25
C SER A 151 -28.51 12.90 -31.35
N LEU A 152 -29.21 11.81 -31.03
CA LEU A 152 -29.77 10.90 -32.04
C LEU A 152 -31.01 11.50 -32.71
N GLN A 153 -31.85 12.23 -31.97
CA GLN A 153 -33.03 12.88 -32.56
C GLN A 153 -32.67 14.06 -33.48
N ASP A 154 -31.65 14.86 -33.14
CA ASP A 154 -31.18 15.95 -34.01
C ASP A 154 -30.56 15.42 -35.32
N ALA A 155 -29.90 14.26 -35.27
CA ALA A 155 -29.31 13.63 -36.45
C ALA A 155 -30.35 13.10 -37.46
N PHE A 156 -31.61 12.91 -37.05
CA PHE A 156 -32.70 12.50 -37.95
C PHE A 156 -33.49 13.70 -38.52
N GLN A 157 -33.26 14.92 -38.06
CA GLN A 157 -33.85 16.13 -38.65
C GLN A 157 -32.99 16.77 -39.76
N ASP A 158 -31.74 16.32 -39.93
CA ASP A 158 -30.80 16.83 -40.96
C ASP A 158 -30.75 15.96 -42.22
N LEU A 159 -31.77 15.11 -42.43
CA LEU A 159 -32.04 14.34 -43.65
C LEU A 159 -33.33 14.84 -44.30
#